data_AF-A0A954L5B5-F1
#
_entry.id   AF-A0A954L5B5-F1
#
_cell.length_a   1.000
_cell.length_b   1.000
_cell.length_c   1.000
_cell.angle_alpha   90.00
_cell.angle_beta   90.00
_cell.angle_gamma   90.00
#
_symmetry.space_group_name_H-M   'P 1'
#
loop_
_entity.id
_entity.type
_entity.pdbx_description
1 polymer ?
#
loop_
_entity_poly.entity_id
_entity_poly.type
_entity_poly.pdbx_seq_one_letter_code
_entity_poly.pdbx_strand_id
1 'polypeptide(L)'
;AENELLPRLDLILSSYLYGLDGKNIPQAYSNQYDTGRPSFAAGFKFEMPLGNRAALAREDQRQWEMSRAMHEYRAVVDTGMTEVDLALREVETAYLEMMARAEAMEFARQETDYLKERWVWLGGADRTAAALLEELLLSQERLVDEEEAFITAQVRYVIALSEVRRALGTLMMCTPANPNAPAAVAPFTAAPAAVDPSADPFGGQSPSAVPPELPSAPMPGFEAEMQPSPAPAGVQVN
;
A
#
# COMPACT_ATOMS: atom_id res chain seq x y z
N ALA A 1 -10.80 -2.92 35.10
CA ALA A 1 -11.47 -4.06 35.75
C ALA A 1 -10.63 -4.66 36.89
N GLU A 2 -9.33 -4.34 37.04
CA GLU A 2 -8.61 -4.64 38.29
C GLU A 2 -9.34 -4.09 39.53
N ASN A 3 -9.97 -2.90 39.41
CA ASN A 3 -10.83 -2.30 40.44
C ASN A 3 -12.12 -3.08 40.78
N GLU A 4 -12.43 -4.18 40.08
CA GLU A 4 -13.59 -5.03 40.38
C GLU A 4 -13.21 -6.31 41.16
N LEU A 5 -11.91 -6.58 41.26
CA LEU A 5 -11.36 -7.64 42.11
C LEU A 5 -11.05 -7.13 43.53
N LEU A 6 -11.08 -5.80 43.73
CA LEU A 6 -10.82 -5.15 45.01
C LEU A 6 -12.11 -5.06 45.86
N PRO A 7 -12.02 -5.21 47.20
CA PRO A 7 -13.16 -5.03 48.09
C PRO A 7 -13.66 -3.57 48.05
N ARG A 8 -14.98 -3.38 48.04
CA ARG A 8 -15.61 -2.06 48.01
C ARG A 8 -16.19 -1.71 49.38
N LEU A 9 -15.98 -0.47 49.80
CA LEU A 9 -16.50 0.09 51.03
C LEU A 9 -17.30 1.35 50.69
N ASP A 10 -18.62 1.24 50.79
CA ASP A 10 -19.52 2.37 50.54
C ASP A 10 -20.04 2.90 51.89
N LEU A 11 -19.94 4.22 52.09
CA LEU A 11 -20.58 4.92 53.21
C LEU A 11 -21.93 5.45 52.74
N ILE A 12 -23.01 5.03 53.39
CA ILE A 12 -24.37 5.48 53.12
C ILE A 12 -24.85 6.32 54.31
N LEU A 13 -25.23 7.56 54.03
CA LEU A 13 -25.81 8.49 54.99
C LEU A 13 -27.24 8.83 54.53
N SER A 14 -28.26 8.55 55.33
CA SER A 14 -29.64 8.92 55.03
C SER A 14 -30.29 9.64 56.20
N SER A 15 -31.00 10.72 55.88
CA SER A 15 -31.83 11.47 56.83
C SER A 15 -33.27 11.41 56.32
N TYR A 16 -34.19 10.86 57.11
CA TYR A 16 -35.60 10.75 56.73
C TYR A 16 -36.47 11.50 57.75
N LEU A 17 -37.42 12.32 57.26
CA LEU A 17 -38.47 12.94 58.08
C LEU A 17 -39.85 12.42 57.63
N TYR A 18 -40.48 11.56 58.44
CA TYR A 18 -41.90 11.22 58.29
C TYR A 18 -42.71 12.10 59.25
N GLY A 19 -43.63 12.89 58.71
CA GLY A 19 -44.64 13.63 59.49
C GLY A 19 -46.02 13.35 58.91
N LEU A 20 -46.62 12.21 59.25
CA LEU A 20 -48.00 11.91 58.88
C LEU A 20 -48.80 11.54 60.14
N ASP A 21 -49.43 12.55 60.75
CA ASP A 21 -50.54 12.35 61.68
C ASP A 21 -51.74 13.17 61.17
N GLY A 22 -52.64 12.48 60.47
CA GLY A 22 -53.83 13.06 59.88
C GLY A 22 -55.00 12.91 60.83
N LYS A 23 -55.22 13.89 61.73
CA LYS A 23 -56.57 14.23 62.24
C LYS A 23 -56.74 15.50 63.09
N ASN A 24 -55.78 16.41 63.24
CA ASN A 24 -56.01 17.72 63.88
C ASN A 24 -55.06 18.83 63.36
N ILE A 25 -55.61 19.80 62.62
CA ILE A 25 -54.87 20.81 61.83
C ILE A 25 -54.09 21.85 62.68
N PRO A 26 -54.59 22.40 63.81
CA PRO A 26 -53.83 23.39 64.57
C PRO A 26 -52.72 22.77 65.43
N GLN A 27 -52.92 21.53 65.90
CA GLN A 27 -51.99 20.83 66.79
C GLN A 27 -50.91 20.06 66.02
N ALA A 28 -51.15 19.77 64.73
CA ALA A 28 -50.13 19.23 63.83
C ALA A 28 -49.02 20.25 63.49
N TYR A 29 -49.26 21.56 63.60
CA TYR A 29 -48.23 22.57 63.34
C TYR A 29 -47.20 22.69 64.48
N SER A 30 -47.61 22.49 65.74
CA SER A 30 -46.68 22.42 66.87
C SER A 30 -46.01 21.05 67.00
N ASN A 31 -46.73 19.96 66.69
CA ASN A 31 -46.23 18.60 66.90
C ASN A 31 -45.26 18.11 65.81
N GLN A 32 -45.13 18.82 64.67
CA GLN A 32 -44.06 18.57 63.69
C GLN A 32 -42.67 18.85 64.27
N TYR A 33 -42.56 19.80 65.21
CA TYR A 33 -41.31 20.15 65.87
C TYR A 33 -41.08 19.37 67.18
N ASP A 34 -42.15 18.92 67.84
CA ASP A 34 -42.06 18.20 69.12
C ASP A 34 -42.00 16.67 68.96
N THR A 35 -42.67 16.11 67.94
CA THR A 35 -42.74 14.65 67.69
C THR A 35 -42.15 14.26 66.33
N GLY A 36 -41.44 15.15 65.64
CA GLY A 36 -40.60 14.77 64.53
C GLY A 36 -39.36 14.09 65.09
N ARG A 37 -39.29 12.75 65.07
CA ARG A 37 -38.05 12.02 65.39
C ARG A 37 -37.13 12.13 64.18
N PRO A 38 -36.11 13.02 64.14
CA PRO A 38 -35.17 13.02 63.04
C PRO A 38 -34.43 11.67 63.06
N SER A 39 -34.71 10.86 62.05
CA SER A 39 -34.02 9.59 61.87
C SER A 39 -32.80 9.86 61.01
N PHE A 40 -31.62 9.77 61.62
CA PHE A 40 -30.33 9.75 60.94
C PHE A 40 -29.84 8.31 60.92
N ALA A 41 -29.67 7.75 59.73
CA ALA A 41 -29.06 6.45 59.54
C ALA A 41 -27.71 6.66 58.85
N ALA A 42 -26.65 6.17 59.49
CA ALA A 42 -25.33 6.03 58.92
C ALA A 42 -25.02 4.54 58.85
N GLY A 43 -24.67 4.04 57.67
CA GLY A 43 -24.33 2.65 57.44
C GLY A 43 -23.08 2.53 56.59
N PHE A 44 -22.20 1.59 56.94
CA PHE A 44 -21.12 1.16 56.07
C PHE A 44 -21.55 -0.12 55.36
N LYS A 45 -21.44 -0.15 54.04
CA LYS A 45 -21.67 -1.35 53.25
C LYS A 45 -20.31 -1.85 52.76
N PHE A 46 -19.86 -2.96 53.32
CA PHE A 46 -18.65 -3.65 52.88
C PHE A 46 -19.05 -4.83 51.99
N GLU A 47 -18.58 -4.84 50.75
CA GLU A 47 -18.86 -5.90 49.79
C GLU A 47 -17.54 -6.55 49.34
N MET A 48 -17.35 -7.81 49.74
CA MET A 48 -16.22 -8.63 49.33
C MET A 48 -16.70 -9.74 48.39
N PRO A 49 -16.39 -9.67 47.09
CA PRO A 49 -16.87 -10.64 46.13
C PRO A 49 -16.06 -11.95 46.23
N LEU A 50 -16.59 -12.94 46.95
CA LEU A 50 -16.01 -14.29 47.05
C LEU A 50 -16.43 -15.12 45.82
N GLY A 51 -15.46 -15.64 45.06
CA GLY A 51 -15.73 -16.49 43.89
C GLY A 51 -16.14 -15.74 42.61
N ASN A 52 -15.58 -14.54 42.39
CA ASN A 52 -15.94 -13.65 41.27
C ASN A 52 -15.39 -14.12 39.91
N ARG A 53 -15.92 -15.24 39.39
CA ARG A 53 -15.58 -15.77 38.05
C ARG A 53 -15.84 -14.75 36.94
N ALA A 54 -16.84 -13.89 37.12
CA ALA A 54 -17.18 -12.84 36.15
C ALA A 54 -16.08 -11.76 36.08
N ALA A 55 -15.54 -11.30 37.20
CA ALA A 55 -14.45 -10.32 37.17
C ALA A 55 -13.12 -10.92 36.67
N LEU A 56 -12.82 -12.18 37.01
CA LEU A 56 -11.65 -12.88 36.46
C LEU A 56 -11.76 -13.05 34.95
N ALA A 57 -12.92 -13.48 34.43
CA ALA A 57 -13.16 -13.59 33.00
C ALA A 57 -13.03 -12.23 32.28
N ARG A 58 -13.47 -11.13 32.91
CA ARG A 58 -13.27 -9.77 32.38
C ARG A 58 -11.80 -9.33 32.39
N GLU A 59 -11.00 -9.77 33.35
CA GLU A 59 -9.55 -9.51 33.35
C GLU A 59 -8.88 -10.26 32.20
N ASP A 60 -9.14 -11.56 32.08
CA ASP A 60 -8.62 -12.40 31.01
C ASP A 60 -9.03 -11.83 29.64
N GLN A 61 -10.31 -11.47 29.48
CA GLN A 61 -10.81 -10.84 28.27
C GLN A 61 -10.02 -9.58 27.91
N ARG A 62 -9.73 -8.70 28.88
CA ARG A 62 -8.96 -7.47 28.63
C ARG A 62 -7.51 -7.76 28.25
N GLN A 63 -6.91 -8.81 28.81
CA GLN A 63 -5.57 -9.25 28.39
C GLN A 63 -5.58 -9.74 26.93
N TRP A 64 -6.62 -10.49 26.53
CA TRP A 64 -6.81 -10.92 25.14
C TRP A 64 -7.08 -9.74 24.20
N GLU A 65 -7.89 -8.78 24.63
CA GLU A 65 -8.15 -7.54 23.88
C GLU A 65 -6.87 -6.73 23.67
N MET A 66 -6.04 -6.57 24.71
CA MET A 66 -4.74 -5.90 24.58
C MET A 66 -3.79 -6.66 23.66
N SER A 67 -3.72 -7.99 23.78
CA SER A 67 -2.89 -8.83 22.91
C SER A 67 -3.34 -8.70 21.45
N ARG A 68 -4.66 -8.73 21.21
CA ARG A 68 -5.25 -8.53 19.88
C ARG A 68 -4.90 -7.16 19.32
N ALA A 69 -5.06 -6.09 20.11
CA ALA A 69 -4.71 -4.74 19.69
C ALA A 69 -3.22 -4.62 19.32
N MET A 70 -2.34 -5.30 20.05
CA MET A 70 -0.91 -5.34 19.73
C MET A 70 -0.61 -6.10 18.44
N HIS A 71 -1.31 -7.20 18.18
CA HIS A 71 -1.19 -7.94 16.93
C HIS A 71 -1.72 -7.15 15.73
N GLU A 72 -2.85 -6.47 15.90
CA GLU A 72 -3.43 -5.58 14.89
C GLU A 72 -2.50 -4.43 14.57
N TYR A 73 -1.91 -3.79 15.59
CA TYR A 73 -0.91 -2.75 15.40
C TYR A 73 0.30 -3.25 14.59
N ARG A 74 0.86 -4.41 14.96
CA ARG A 74 1.99 -5.00 14.22
C ARG A 74 1.62 -5.27 12.76
N ALA A 75 0.45 -5.83 12.51
CA ALA A 75 -0.02 -6.10 11.15
C ALA A 75 -0.11 -4.81 10.31
N VAL A 76 -0.65 -3.73 10.89
CA VAL A 76 -0.73 -2.42 10.21
C VAL A 76 0.67 -1.87 9.90
N VAL A 77 1.63 -2.01 10.82
CA VAL A 77 3.02 -1.58 10.59
C VAL A 77 3.68 -2.40 9.47
N ASP A 78 3.55 -3.72 9.51
CA ASP A 78 4.14 -4.62 8.52
C ASP A 78 3.54 -4.39 7.12
N THR A 79 2.22 -4.17 7.04
CA THR A 79 1.55 -3.78 5.79
C THR A 79 2.07 -2.44 5.28
N GLY A 80 2.18 -1.43 6.16
CA GLY A 80 2.72 -0.12 5.78
C GLY A 80 4.16 -0.17 5.26
N MET A 81 5.04 -0.96 5.88
CA MET A 81 6.40 -1.18 5.38
C MET A 81 6.40 -1.87 4.00
N THR A 82 5.56 -2.88 3.83
CA THR A 82 5.44 -3.61 2.56
C THR A 82 4.93 -2.71 1.43
N GLU A 83 3.96 -1.83 1.73
CA GLU A 83 3.44 -0.85 0.76
C GLU A 83 4.52 0.14 0.29
N VAL A 84 5.36 0.63 1.22
CA VAL A 84 6.48 1.53 0.88
C VAL A 84 7.52 0.81 0.01
N ASP A 85 7.91 -0.41 0.39
CA ASP A 85 8.85 -1.22 -0.37
C ASP A 85 8.35 -1.54 -1.78
N LEU A 86 7.06 -1.83 -1.93
CA LEU A 86 6.43 -2.08 -3.22
C LEU A 86 6.42 -0.80 -4.07
N ALA A 87 6.01 0.34 -3.49
CA ALA A 87 5.98 1.62 -4.20
C ALA A 87 7.37 2.05 -4.68
N LEU A 88 8.42 1.82 -3.89
CA LEU A 88 9.80 2.13 -4.29
C LEU A 88 10.25 1.27 -5.47
N ARG A 89 9.96 -0.05 -5.43
CA ARG A 89 10.26 -0.96 -6.54
C ARG A 89 9.49 -0.62 -7.81
N GLU A 90 8.23 -0.17 -7.67
CA GLU A 90 7.43 0.26 -8.82
C GLU A 90 8.02 1.51 -9.48
N VAL A 91 8.55 2.48 -8.71
CA VAL A 91 9.24 3.65 -9.27
C VAL A 91 10.48 3.24 -10.06
N GLU A 92 11.31 2.36 -9.49
CA GLU A 92 12.51 1.86 -10.17
C GLU A 92 12.15 1.12 -11.46
N THR A 93 11.15 0.24 -11.40
CA THR A 93 10.66 -0.51 -12.56
C THR A 93 10.09 0.42 -13.62
N ALA A 94 9.27 1.40 -13.24
CA ALA A 94 8.68 2.37 -14.16
C ALA A 94 9.74 3.27 -14.81
N TYR A 95 10.81 3.61 -14.09
CA TYR A 95 11.94 4.35 -14.65
C TYR A 95 12.70 3.53 -15.70
N LEU A 96 13.02 2.27 -15.40
CA LEU A 96 13.68 1.37 -16.34
C LEU A 96 12.82 1.12 -17.58
N GLU A 97 11.51 0.93 -17.40
CA GLU A 97 10.55 0.79 -18.50
C GLU A 97 10.52 2.05 -19.36
N MET A 98 10.43 3.24 -18.77
CA MET A 98 10.45 4.51 -19.49
C MET A 98 11.73 4.67 -20.34
N MET A 99 12.89 4.32 -19.78
CA MET A 99 14.16 4.38 -20.51
C MET A 99 14.20 3.40 -21.69
N ALA A 100 13.74 2.15 -21.49
CA ALA A 100 13.67 1.16 -22.55
C ALA A 100 12.70 1.59 -23.67
N ARG A 101 11.57 2.21 -23.32
CA ARG A 101 10.62 2.76 -24.31
C ARG A 101 11.18 3.94 -25.08
N ALA A 102 11.96 4.81 -24.43
CA ALA A 102 12.64 5.91 -25.10
C ALA A 102 13.62 5.40 -26.16
N GLU A 103 14.38 4.35 -25.83
CA GLU A 103 15.31 3.72 -26.77
C GLU A 103 14.57 3.04 -27.94
N ALA A 104 13.49 2.30 -27.65
CA ALA A 104 12.67 1.67 -28.69
C ALA A 104 12.05 2.70 -29.66
N MET A 105 11.53 3.81 -29.14
CA MET A 105 11.02 4.93 -29.94
C MET A 105 12.10 5.51 -30.86
N GLU A 106 13.32 5.70 -30.35
CA GLU A 106 14.43 6.24 -31.14
C GLU A 106 14.84 5.29 -32.27
N PHE A 107 14.89 3.98 -32.02
CA PHE A 107 15.13 2.99 -33.08
C PHE A 107 14.00 2.96 -34.11
N ALA A 108 12.74 3.07 -33.69
CA ALA A 108 11.61 3.13 -34.60
C ALA A 108 11.68 4.38 -35.49
N ARG A 109 12.09 5.53 -34.93
CA ARG A 109 12.29 6.78 -35.68
C ARG A 109 13.40 6.63 -36.72
N GLN A 110 14.55 6.10 -36.32
CA GLN A 110 15.68 5.89 -37.23
C GLN A 110 15.32 4.98 -38.40
N GLU A 111 14.54 3.93 -38.15
CA GLU A 111 14.04 3.05 -39.20
C GLU A 111 13.09 3.77 -40.17
N THR A 112 12.16 4.58 -39.66
CA THR A 112 11.27 5.40 -40.50
C THR A 112 12.05 6.40 -41.34
N ASP A 113 13.06 7.06 -40.76
CA ASP A 113 13.91 8.01 -41.48
C ASP A 113 14.71 7.30 -42.59
N TYR A 114 15.29 6.13 -42.29
CA TYR A 114 15.98 5.30 -43.28
C TYR A 114 15.06 4.90 -44.45
N LEU A 115 13.85 4.40 -44.15
CA LEU A 115 12.87 4.01 -45.19
C LEU A 115 12.39 5.21 -46.01
N LYS A 116 12.24 6.38 -45.38
CA LYS A 116 11.88 7.62 -46.05
C LYS A 116 12.98 8.09 -47.00
N GLU A 117 14.24 8.07 -46.57
CA GLU A 117 15.38 8.38 -47.45
C GLU A 117 15.42 7.41 -48.63
N ARG A 118 15.27 6.10 -48.36
CA ARG A 118 15.26 5.06 -49.38
C ARG A 118 14.11 5.24 -50.39
N TRP A 119 12.93 5.65 -49.93
CA TRP A 119 11.79 6.01 -50.78
C TRP A 119 12.12 7.15 -51.74
N VAL A 120 12.79 8.21 -51.26
CA VAL A 120 13.17 9.35 -52.09
C VAL A 120 14.11 8.94 -53.23
N TRP A 121 15.03 7.99 -52.99
CA TRP A 121 15.98 7.53 -54.01
C TRP A 121 15.42 6.47 -54.98
N LEU A 122 14.52 5.58 -54.53
CA LEU A 122 14.08 4.40 -55.29
C LEU A 122 12.59 4.41 -55.68
N GLY A 123 11.80 5.38 -55.22
CA GLY A 123 10.34 5.44 -55.41
C GLY A 123 9.85 5.59 -56.86
N GLY A 124 10.75 5.81 -57.82
CA GLY A 124 10.42 5.88 -59.25
C GLY A 124 10.34 4.54 -60.00
N ALA A 125 10.68 3.41 -59.35
CA ALA A 125 10.65 2.09 -59.99
C ALA A 125 9.34 1.33 -59.66
N ASP A 126 8.48 1.13 -60.66
CA ASP A 126 7.04 0.81 -60.52
C ASP A 126 6.67 -0.34 -59.57
N ARG A 127 7.35 -1.50 -59.60
CA ARG A 127 6.96 -2.66 -58.78
C ARG A 127 7.56 -2.64 -57.37
N THR A 128 8.72 -2.04 -57.21
CA THR A 128 9.42 -1.93 -55.91
C THR A 128 8.89 -0.75 -55.10
N ALA A 129 8.33 0.26 -55.75
CA ALA A 129 7.76 1.44 -55.09
C ALA A 129 6.56 1.08 -54.20
N ALA A 130 5.61 0.27 -54.68
CA ALA A 130 4.44 -0.11 -53.88
C ALA A 130 4.81 -0.82 -52.57
N ALA A 131 5.74 -1.78 -52.63
CA ALA A 131 6.21 -2.51 -51.46
C ALA A 131 6.96 -1.60 -50.46
N LEU A 132 7.77 -0.66 -50.96
CA LEU A 132 8.50 0.27 -50.11
C LEU A 132 7.57 1.28 -49.42
N LEU A 133 6.53 1.74 -50.11
CA LEU A 133 5.51 2.59 -49.51
C LEU A 133 4.77 1.87 -48.38
N GLU A 134 4.46 0.59 -48.57
CA GLU A 134 3.85 -0.24 -47.52
C GLU A 134 4.78 -0.39 -46.30
N GLU A 135 6.06 -0.70 -46.52
CA GLU A 135 7.08 -0.74 -45.45
C GLU A 135 7.18 0.61 -44.70
N LEU A 136 7.16 1.72 -45.44
CA LEU A 136 7.20 3.06 -44.85
C LEU A 136 5.96 3.35 -44.00
N LEU A 137 4.76 3.05 -44.51
CA LEU A 137 3.51 3.25 -43.77
C LEU A 137 3.47 2.40 -42.50
N LEU A 138 3.88 1.13 -42.58
CA LEU A 138 3.98 0.25 -41.41
C LEU A 138 5.03 0.76 -40.40
N SER A 139 6.14 1.33 -40.86
CA SER A 139 7.15 1.92 -39.97
C SER A 139 6.61 3.14 -39.24
N GLN A 140 5.77 3.97 -39.90
CA GLN A 140 5.15 5.14 -39.30
C GLN A 140 4.10 4.74 -38.27
N GLU A 141 3.28 3.72 -38.56
CA GLU A 141 2.34 3.14 -37.60
C GLU A 141 3.08 2.65 -36.35
N ARG A 142 4.15 1.87 -36.52
CA ARG A 142 4.97 1.39 -35.40
C ARG A 142 5.63 2.52 -34.62
N LEU A 143 6.09 3.59 -35.28
CA LEU A 143 6.65 4.76 -34.58
C LEU A 143 5.60 5.42 -33.69
N VAL A 144 4.37 5.59 -34.19
CA VAL A 144 3.27 6.18 -33.40
C VAL A 144 2.96 5.30 -32.18
N ASP A 145 2.94 3.98 -32.35
CA ASP A 145 2.74 3.03 -31.24
C ASP A 145 3.83 3.15 -30.17
N GLU A 146 5.10 3.27 -30.57
CA GLU A 146 6.22 3.43 -29.62
C GLU A 146 6.23 4.81 -28.95
N GLU A 147 5.80 5.87 -29.65
CA GLU A 147 5.61 7.21 -29.07
C GLU A 147 4.51 7.19 -28.00
N GLU A 148 3.37 6.54 -28.27
CA GLU A 148 2.30 6.35 -27.28
C GLU A 148 2.80 5.54 -26.07
N ALA A 149 3.53 4.45 -26.32
CA ALA A 149 4.07 3.61 -25.26
C ALA A 149 5.06 4.37 -24.37
N PHE A 150 5.92 5.22 -24.96
CA PHE A 150 6.84 6.06 -24.21
C PHE A 150 6.12 7.10 -23.33
N ILE A 151 5.12 7.81 -23.89
CA ILE A 151 4.33 8.79 -23.13
C ILE A 151 3.59 8.09 -21.97
N THR A 152 3.04 6.92 -22.22
CA THR A 152 2.37 6.12 -21.19
C THR A 152 3.33 5.71 -20.08
N ALA A 153 4.55 5.26 -20.43
CA ALA A 153 5.58 4.93 -19.46
C ALA A 153 6.04 6.15 -18.63
N GLN A 154 6.13 7.33 -19.25
CA GLN A 154 6.43 8.57 -18.55
C GLN A 154 5.33 8.94 -17.53
N VAL A 155 4.06 8.83 -17.91
CA VAL A 155 2.93 9.07 -16.98
C VAL A 155 2.96 8.07 -15.83
N ARG A 156 3.20 6.78 -16.13
CA ARG A 156 3.33 5.72 -15.12
C ARG A 156 4.43 6.03 -14.10
N TYR A 157 5.60 6.47 -14.56
CA TYR A 157 6.68 6.89 -13.68
C TYR A 157 6.29 8.04 -12.74
N VAL A 158 5.61 9.06 -13.27
CA VAL A 158 5.13 10.20 -12.45
C VAL A 158 4.09 9.76 -11.42
N ILE A 159 3.18 8.85 -11.79
CA ILE A 159 2.21 8.27 -10.86
C ILE A 159 2.93 7.48 -9.76
N ALA A 160 3.87 6.61 -10.12
CA ALA A 160 4.64 5.81 -9.16
C ALA A 160 5.39 6.72 -8.15
N LEU A 161 5.95 7.84 -8.61
CA LEU A 161 6.60 8.80 -7.71
C LEU A 161 5.61 9.42 -6.70
N SER A 162 4.37 9.66 -7.12
CA SER A 162 3.31 10.14 -6.24
C SER A 162 2.86 9.08 -5.24
N GLU A 163 2.86 7.80 -5.63
CA GLU A 163 2.50 6.67 -4.77
C GLU A 163 3.51 6.44 -3.65
N VAL A 164 4.81 6.61 -3.91
CA VAL A 164 5.83 6.60 -2.85
C VAL A 164 5.55 7.67 -1.80
N ARG A 165 5.20 8.89 -2.22
CA ARG A 165 4.86 9.98 -1.29
C ARG A 165 3.58 9.70 -0.51
N ARG A 166 2.63 8.97 -1.11
CA ARG A 166 1.42 8.48 -0.44
C ARG A 166 1.75 7.44 0.62
N ALA A 167 2.52 6.42 0.27
CA ALA A 167 2.90 5.33 1.17
C ALA A 167 3.71 5.84 2.38
N LEU A 168 4.56 6.84 2.16
CA LEU A 168 5.30 7.52 3.23
C LEU A 168 4.43 8.47 4.08
N GLY A 169 3.17 8.73 3.71
CA GLY A 169 2.28 9.66 4.40
C GLY A 169 2.66 11.15 4.26
N THR A 170 3.61 11.48 3.40
CA THR A 170 4.11 12.87 3.23
C THR A 170 3.29 13.70 2.24
N LEU A 171 2.39 13.07 1.48
CA LEU A 171 1.47 13.77 0.57
C LEU A 171 0.66 14.87 1.26
N MET A 172 0.20 14.64 2.49
CA MET A 172 -0.61 15.60 3.26
C MET A 172 0.18 16.80 3.79
N MET A 173 1.52 16.73 3.77
CA MET A 173 2.40 17.82 4.22
C MET A 173 2.80 18.76 3.08
N CYS A 174 2.42 18.47 1.83
CA CYS A 174 2.47 19.44 0.73
C CYS A 174 1.41 20.53 0.99
N THR A 175 1.77 21.49 1.84
CA THR A 175 1.08 22.78 1.95
C THR A 175 1.04 23.38 0.54
N PRO A 176 -0.11 23.82 0.02
CA PRO A 176 -0.15 24.50 -1.27
C PRO A 176 0.79 25.69 -1.21
N ALA A 177 1.74 25.75 -2.16
CA ALA A 177 2.55 26.93 -2.36
C ALA A 177 1.60 28.14 -2.44
N ASN A 178 1.90 29.15 -1.61
CA ASN A 178 1.16 30.41 -1.48
C ASN A 178 0.47 30.84 -2.79
N PRO A 179 -0.86 31.02 -2.82
CA PRO A 179 -1.59 31.41 -4.03
C PRO A 179 -1.19 32.81 -4.58
N ASN A 180 -0.42 33.58 -3.82
CA ASN A 180 0.13 34.89 -4.21
C ASN A 180 1.64 34.87 -4.51
N ALA A 181 2.30 33.70 -4.52
CA ALA A 181 3.62 33.61 -5.12
C ALA A 181 3.44 33.76 -6.64
N PRO A 182 4.17 34.66 -7.33
CA PRO A 182 4.17 34.62 -8.78
C PRO A 182 4.53 33.20 -9.16
N ALA A 183 3.68 32.57 -9.97
CA ALA A 183 3.98 31.29 -10.56
C ALA A 183 5.29 31.49 -11.33
N ALA A 184 6.41 31.17 -10.67
CA ALA A 184 7.59 30.74 -11.37
C ALA A 184 7.19 29.38 -11.96
N VAL A 185 6.40 29.46 -13.03
CA VAL A 185 6.52 28.54 -14.13
C VAL A 185 7.96 28.73 -14.57
N ALA A 186 8.88 28.06 -13.89
CA ALA A 186 10.08 27.63 -14.54
C ALA A 186 9.53 26.88 -15.76
N PRO A 187 9.76 27.37 -17.00
CA PRO A 187 9.53 26.49 -18.12
C PRO A 187 10.26 25.19 -17.78
N PHE A 188 9.60 24.04 -18.01
CA PHE A 188 10.28 22.76 -18.09
C PHE A 188 11.35 22.94 -19.17
N THR A 189 12.51 23.43 -18.75
CA THR A 189 13.55 23.92 -19.62
C THR A 189 14.29 22.68 -20.03
N ALA A 190 13.94 22.21 -21.22
CA ALA A 190 14.66 21.29 -22.07
C ALA A 190 15.12 19.97 -21.43
N ALA A 191 14.87 18.91 -22.19
CA ALA A 191 15.64 17.68 -22.22
C ALA A 191 16.99 17.74 -21.47
N PRO A 192 17.35 16.74 -20.65
CA PRO A 192 18.75 16.62 -20.25
C PRO A 192 19.57 16.67 -21.53
N ALA A 193 20.42 17.69 -21.61
CA ALA A 193 21.34 17.90 -22.71
C ALA A 193 21.93 16.55 -23.09
N ALA A 194 21.89 16.23 -24.38
CA ALA A 194 22.48 15.05 -24.99
C ALA A 194 23.66 14.56 -24.15
N VAL A 195 23.45 13.42 -23.48
CA VAL A 195 24.57 12.64 -22.95
C VAL A 195 25.36 12.28 -24.20
N ASP A 196 26.49 12.96 -24.37
CA ASP A 196 27.44 12.70 -25.43
C ASP A 196 27.77 11.20 -25.39
N PRO A 197 27.40 10.40 -26.41
CA PRO A 197 27.60 8.95 -26.39
C PRO A 197 29.09 8.55 -26.44
N SER A 198 30.00 9.53 -26.35
CA SER A 198 31.45 9.35 -26.35
C SER A 198 32.14 9.58 -24.99
N ALA A 199 31.40 9.92 -23.94
CA ALA A 199 31.97 10.08 -22.59
C ALA A 199 31.92 8.76 -21.80
N ASP A 200 32.94 7.93 -21.96
CA ASP A 200 33.24 6.78 -21.09
C ASP A 200 33.38 7.25 -19.62
N PRO A 201 32.57 6.76 -18.66
CA PRO A 201 32.85 6.98 -17.24
C PRO A 201 33.93 6.03 -16.70
N PHE A 202 34.39 5.07 -17.50
CA PHE A 202 35.42 4.10 -17.10
C PHE A 202 36.48 3.98 -18.20
N GLY A 203 37.55 4.75 -18.04
CA GLY A 203 38.73 4.61 -18.88
C GLY A 203 39.31 3.20 -18.83
N GLY A 204 39.49 2.61 -20.00
CA GLY A 204 40.54 1.62 -20.28
C GLY A 204 40.20 0.16 -20.05
N GLN A 205 39.70 -0.51 -21.09
CA GLN A 205 40.44 -1.54 -21.84
C GLN A 205 39.51 -2.18 -22.87
N SER A 206 39.83 -2.01 -24.15
CA SER A 206 39.31 -2.88 -25.21
C SER A 206 39.90 -4.28 -25.05
N PRO A 207 39.10 -5.35 -25.14
CA PRO A 207 39.59 -6.61 -25.68
C PRO A 207 39.14 -6.72 -27.14
N SER A 208 40.13 -6.62 -28.02
CA SER A 208 40.05 -6.98 -29.42
C SER A 208 39.64 -8.45 -29.58
N ALA A 209 38.70 -8.70 -30.49
CA ALA A 209 38.44 -9.90 -31.31
C ALA A 209 38.70 -11.31 -30.72
N VAL A 210 37.66 -12.16 -30.75
CA VAL A 210 37.62 -13.54 -31.29
C VAL A 210 36.19 -14.10 -31.07
N PRO A 211 35.51 -14.69 -32.08
CA PRO A 211 34.23 -15.35 -31.86
C PRO A 211 34.44 -16.69 -31.11
N PRO A 212 33.59 -17.08 -30.15
CA PRO A 212 33.67 -18.41 -29.56
C PRO A 212 33.20 -19.46 -30.56
N GLU A 213 34.15 -20.29 -30.95
CA GLU A 213 33.96 -21.59 -31.60
C GLU A 213 32.99 -22.44 -30.74
N LEU A 214 31.96 -22.99 -31.38
CA LEU A 214 31.02 -23.96 -30.79
C LEU A 214 31.79 -25.21 -30.31
N PRO A 215 31.76 -25.59 -29.03
CA PRO A 215 32.23 -26.91 -28.64
C PRO A 215 31.19 -27.97 -29.03
N SER A 216 31.51 -28.70 -30.09
CA SER A 216 30.93 -30.02 -30.37
C SER A 216 31.31 -30.99 -29.26
N ALA A 217 30.33 -31.51 -28.52
CA ALA A 217 30.49 -32.67 -27.65
C ALA A 217 29.17 -33.49 -27.57
N PRO A 218 29.27 -34.82 -27.38
CA PRO A 218 28.32 -35.78 -27.91
C PRO A 218 27.09 -36.07 -27.02
N MET A 219 26.03 -36.51 -27.69
CA MET A 219 24.78 -37.05 -27.12
C MET A 219 25.02 -38.18 -26.10
N PRO A 220 24.38 -38.15 -24.92
CA PRO A 220 24.10 -39.35 -24.16
C PRO A 220 22.69 -39.88 -24.51
N GLY A 221 22.61 -41.20 -24.71
CA GLY A 221 21.43 -41.92 -25.15
C GLY A 221 20.21 -41.76 -24.24
N PHE A 222 19.07 -41.55 -24.87
CA PHE A 222 17.76 -41.85 -24.31
C PHE A 222 17.56 -43.37 -24.40
N GLU A 223 17.94 -44.10 -23.35
CA GLU A 223 17.38 -45.42 -23.11
C GLU A 223 16.10 -45.28 -22.27
N ALA A 224 15.08 -45.96 -22.74
CA ALA A 224 13.75 -46.02 -22.17
C ALA A 224 13.77 -46.80 -20.86
N GLU A 225 13.18 -46.24 -19.80
CA GLU A 225 12.60 -47.06 -18.73
C GLU A 225 11.22 -46.55 -18.36
N MET A 226 10.26 -47.39 -18.72
CA MET A 226 8.83 -47.30 -18.51
C MET A 226 8.55 -47.91 -17.13
N GLN A 227 8.14 -47.11 -16.15
CA GLN A 227 7.54 -47.62 -14.92
C GLN A 227 6.13 -47.02 -14.75
N PRO A 228 5.07 -47.85 -14.63
CA PRO A 228 3.71 -47.37 -14.48
C PRO A 228 3.37 -46.97 -13.04
N SER A 229 2.63 -45.87 -12.94
CA SER A 229 1.96 -45.33 -11.76
C SER A 229 1.01 -46.34 -11.10
N PRO A 230 1.01 -46.51 -9.75
CA PRO A 230 -0.06 -47.23 -9.08
C PRO A 230 -1.30 -46.34 -8.86
N ALA A 231 -2.47 -46.94 -9.09
CA ALA A 231 -3.81 -46.37 -8.93
C ALA A 231 -4.23 -46.13 -7.46
N PRO A 232 -5.18 -45.22 -7.18
CA PRO A 232 -5.64 -44.95 -5.82
C PRO A 232 -6.58 -46.06 -5.29
N ALA A 233 -6.28 -46.51 -4.07
CA ALA A 233 -7.05 -47.50 -3.32
C ALA A 233 -8.42 -46.95 -2.89
N GLY A 234 -9.45 -47.78 -3.08
CA GLY A 234 -10.82 -47.52 -2.68
C GLY A 234 -11.01 -47.42 -1.16
N VAL A 235 -11.81 -46.43 -0.77
CA VAL A 235 -12.39 -46.29 0.57
C VAL A 235 -13.59 -47.23 0.65
N GLN A 236 -13.53 -48.23 1.54
CA GLN A 236 -14.70 -48.98 1.95
C GLN A 236 -15.38 -48.29 3.13
N VAL A 237 -16.70 -48.19 3.00
CA VAL A 237 -17.68 -47.75 4.00
C VAL A 237 -17.90 -48.87 4.99
N ASN A 238 -17.94 -48.53 6.29
CA ASN A 238 -18.53 -49.34 7.36
C ASN A 238 -19.76 -48.58 7.88
#